data_AF-A0A397FI48-F1
#
_entry.id   AF-A0A397FI48-F1
#
_cell.length_a   1.000
_cell.length_b   1.000
_cell.length_c   1.000
_cell.angle_alpha   90.00
_cell.angle_beta   90.00
_cell.angle_gamma   90.00
#
_symmetry.space_group_name_H-M   'P 1'
#
loop_
_entity.id
_entity.type
_entity.pdbx_description
1 polymer ?
#
loop_
_entity_poly.entity_id
_entity_poly.type
_entity_poly.pdbx_seq_one_letter_code
_entity_poly.pdbx_strand_id
1 'polypeptide(L)'
;TGKRTTRGALMDGYNSVLRYILNNFYDGTRQDAMDLLLLRYVPSRHKASPFGSSASSMQSYLIGAMGTTVVLFTGLMAWDGFDVSFAFNRLLHATGAVVAVVVLAFGYFVRKGSDLAIANRPMFRPEDGCATTWK
;
A
#
# COMPACT_ATOMS: atom_id res chain seq x y z
N THR A 1 5.93 1.13 -41.37
CA THR A 1 5.05 2.25 -40.94
C THR A 1 3.91 1.69 -40.12
N GLY A 2 4.04 1.74 -38.79
CA GLY A 2 3.14 1.07 -37.85
C GLY A 2 1.77 1.73 -37.79
N LYS A 3 0.70 0.94 -37.97
CA LYS A 3 -0.68 1.39 -37.77
C LYS A 3 -0.84 1.82 -36.31
N ARG A 4 -1.21 3.08 -36.07
CA ARG A 4 -1.60 3.53 -34.72
C ARG A 4 -2.90 2.80 -34.36
N THR A 5 -2.79 1.86 -33.42
CA THR A 5 -3.95 1.13 -32.89
C THR A 5 -4.31 1.70 -31.54
N THR A 6 -5.60 1.81 -31.26
CA THR A 6 -6.12 2.19 -29.93
C THR A 6 -5.61 1.26 -28.83
N ARG A 7 -5.44 -0.03 -29.17
CA ARG A 7 -4.79 -1.02 -28.29
C ARG A 7 -3.33 -0.70 -27.98
N GLY A 8 -2.55 -0.24 -28.95
CA GLY A 8 -1.17 0.21 -28.74
C GLY A 8 -1.09 1.41 -27.81
N ALA A 9 -1.97 2.40 -28.00
CA ALA A 9 -2.05 3.58 -27.13
C ALA A 9 -2.40 3.21 -25.67
N LEU A 10 -3.31 2.26 -25.46
CA LEU A 10 -3.66 1.77 -24.11
C LEU A 10 -2.50 1.04 -23.45
N MET A 11 -1.78 0.19 -24.20
CA MET A 11 -0.61 -0.52 -23.67
C MET A 11 0.53 0.45 -23.32
N ASP A 12 0.77 1.46 -24.15
CA ASP A 12 1.75 2.51 -23.86
C ASP A 12 1.37 3.31 -22.62
N GLY A 13 0.08 3.63 -22.47
CA GLY A 13 -0.48 4.25 -21.26
C GLY A 13 -0.20 3.40 -20.01
N TYR A 14 -0.59 2.13 -20.03
CA TYR A 14 -0.34 1.18 -18.93
C TYR A 14 1.15 1.10 -18.57
N ASN A 15 2.01 0.92 -19.56
CA ASN A 15 3.46 0.80 -19.36
C ASN A 15 4.06 2.09 -18.78
N SER A 16 3.57 3.26 -19.21
CA SER A 16 4.04 4.55 -18.69
C SER A 16 3.66 4.74 -17.22
N VAL A 17 2.43 4.40 -16.85
CA VAL A 17 1.93 4.46 -15.46
C VAL A 17 2.70 3.48 -14.59
N LEU A 18 2.88 2.24 -15.05
CA LEU A 18 3.63 1.22 -14.33
C LEU A 18 5.07 1.69 -14.06
N ARG A 19 5.75 2.26 -15.07
CA ARG A 19 7.10 2.81 -14.91
C ARG A 19 7.13 3.93 -13.88
N TYR A 20 6.16 4.84 -13.91
CA TYR A 20 6.06 5.92 -12.92
C TYR A 20 5.90 5.36 -11.50
N ILE A 21 5.04 4.35 -11.32
CA ILE A 21 4.80 3.74 -10.01
C ILE A 21 6.06 3.03 -9.51
N LEU A 22 6.66 2.17 -10.34
CA LEU A 22 7.85 1.40 -9.94
C LEU A 22 9.02 2.30 -9.58
N ASN A 23 9.28 3.34 -10.40
CA ASN A 23 10.42 4.21 -10.19
C ASN A 23 10.25 5.16 -8.99
N ASN A 24 9.02 5.58 -8.66
CA ASN A 24 8.80 6.53 -7.56
C ASN A 24 8.46 5.87 -6.22
N PHE A 25 7.78 4.71 -6.23
CA PHE A 25 7.27 4.10 -5.00
C PHE A 25 8.02 2.83 -4.59
N TYR A 26 8.66 2.11 -5.51
CA TYR A 26 9.30 0.82 -5.21
C TYR A 26 10.83 0.83 -5.35
N ASP A 27 11.41 1.91 -5.87
CA ASP A 27 12.84 1.99 -6.20
C ASP A 27 13.78 2.22 -4.99
N GLY A 28 13.25 2.52 -3.79
CA GLY A 28 14.07 2.80 -2.61
C GLY A 28 15.10 1.72 -2.27
N THR A 29 14.71 0.44 -2.34
CA THR A 29 15.65 -0.68 -2.09
C THR A 29 16.78 -0.75 -3.12
N ARG A 30 16.53 -0.33 -4.37
CA ARG A 30 17.57 -0.29 -5.40
C ARG A 30 18.55 0.84 -5.13
N GLN A 31 18.07 1.98 -4.64
CA GLN A 31 18.92 3.10 -4.21
C GLN A 31 19.79 2.70 -3.02
N ASP A 32 19.21 2.03 -2.02
CA ASP A 32 19.93 1.51 -0.87
C ASP A 32 21.02 0.49 -1.25
N ALA A 33 20.74 -0.40 -2.20
CA ALA A 33 21.73 -1.35 -2.71
C ALA A 33 22.92 -0.65 -3.39
N MET A 34 22.65 0.41 -4.17
CA MET A 34 23.71 1.20 -4.81
C MET A 34 24.58 1.93 -3.79
N ASP A 35 23.98 2.44 -2.71
CA ASP A 35 24.74 3.15 -1.67
C ASP A 35 25.62 2.22 -0.83
N LEU A 36 25.20 0.96 -0.63
CA LEU A 36 26.05 -0.08 -0.06
C LEU A 36 27.21 -0.45 -0.99
N LEU A 37 26.94 -0.65 -2.28
CA LEU A 37 27.95 -1.02 -3.28
C LEU A 37 29.01 0.07 -3.47
N LEU A 38 28.60 1.33 -3.41
CA LEU A 38 29.48 2.49 -3.54
C LEU A 38 30.14 2.89 -2.22
N LEU A 39 29.96 2.10 -1.14
CA LEU A 39 30.50 2.37 0.19
C LEU A 39 30.13 3.77 0.73
N ARG A 40 28.98 4.32 0.31
CA ARG A 40 28.48 5.62 0.79
C ARG A 40 27.85 5.52 2.17
N TYR A 41 27.40 4.33 2.56
CA TYR A 41 26.86 4.07 3.89
C TYR A 41 27.95 3.68 4.89
N VAL A 42 28.07 4.44 5.98
CA VAL A 42 28.99 4.16 7.10
C VAL A 42 28.20 3.69 8.33
N PRO A 43 28.37 2.44 8.79
CA PRO A 43 27.64 1.94 9.95
C PRO A 43 28.12 2.60 11.24
N SER A 44 27.19 3.10 12.07
CA SER A 44 27.47 3.65 13.40
C SER A 44 27.06 2.68 14.50
N ARG A 45 27.94 2.45 15.48
CA ARG A 45 27.66 1.58 16.64
C ARG A 45 26.64 2.18 17.62
N HIS A 46 26.40 3.49 17.54
CA HIS A 46 25.46 4.20 18.40
C HIS A 46 24.04 4.28 17.82
N LYS A 47 23.82 3.75 16.61
CA LYS A 47 22.53 3.79 15.92
C LYS A 47 21.89 2.40 15.86
N ALA A 48 20.57 2.37 15.86
CA ALA A 48 19.81 1.15 15.60
C ALA A 48 20.14 0.61 14.21
N SER A 49 20.07 -0.71 14.05
CA SER A 49 20.36 -1.32 12.74
C SER A 49 19.33 -0.86 11.72
N PRO A 50 19.76 -0.48 10.50
CA PRO A 50 18.86 -0.15 9.41
C PRO A 50 18.20 -1.40 8.79
N PHE A 51 18.39 -2.58 9.38
CA PHE A 51 17.67 -3.79 9.00
C PHE A 51 16.65 -4.18 10.07
N GLY A 52 16.32 -3.24 10.96
CA GLY A 52 15.25 -3.37 11.94
C GLY A 52 13.92 -3.71 11.27
N SER A 53 13.10 -4.48 12.01
CA SER A 53 11.82 -5.08 11.59
C SER A 53 11.13 -4.35 10.43
N SER A 54 10.94 -5.07 9.31
CA SER A 54 10.14 -4.62 8.16
C SER A 54 8.89 -3.91 8.65
N ALA A 55 8.78 -2.61 8.36
CA ALA A 55 7.53 -1.89 8.54
C ALA A 55 6.44 -2.70 7.84
N SER A 56 5.33 -2.95 8.52
CA SER A 56 4.19 -3.67 7.97
C SER A 56 3.83 -3.04 6.63
N SER A 57 4.01 -3.80 5.55
CA SER A 57 3.80 -3.27 4.21
C SER A 57 2.33 -2.87 4.06
N MET A 58 2.06 -1.88 3.21
CA MET A 58 0.68 -1.51 2.87
C MET A 58 -0.14 -2.73 2.44
N GLN A 59 0.52 -3.71 1.83
CA GLN A 59 -0.08 -4.98 1.44
C GLN A 59 -0.62 -5.77 2.65
N SER A 60 0.09 -5.82 3.79
CA SER A 60 -0.40 -6.49 5.00
C SER A 60 -1.68 -5.86 5.54
N TYR A 61 -1.78 -4.53 5.51
CA TYR A 61 -3.00 -3.83 5.92
C TYR A 61 -4.16 -4.05 4.94
N LEU A 62 -3.89 -4.05 3.63
CA LEU A 62 -4.88 -4.32 2.61
C LEU A 62 -5.41 -5.76 2.71
N ILE A 63 -4.53 -6.75 2.89
CA ILE A 63 -4.92 -8.15 3.09
C ILE A 63 -5.75 -8.30 4.38
N GLY A 64 -5.35 -7.64 5.46
CA GLY A 64 -6.12 -7.63 6.71
C GLY A 64 -7.51 -7.01 6.56
N ALA A 65 -7.62 -5.88 5.83
CA ALA A 65 -8.90 -5.25 5.54
C ALA A 65 -9.80 -6.13 4.66
N MET A 66 -9.24 -6.79 3.64
CA MET A 66 -10.00 -7.73 2.82
C MET A 66 -10.49 -8.95 3.63
N GLY A 67 -9.63 -9.54 4.46
CA GLY A 67 -10.02 -10.68 5.29
C GLY A 67 -11.13 -10.33 6.29
N THR A 68 -11.02 -9.19 6.97
CA THR A 68 -12.02 -8.75 7.95
C THR A 68 -13.38 -8.46 7.31
N THR A 69 -13.42 -7.82 6.14
CA THR A 69 -14.68 -7.55 5.42
C THR A 69 -15.39 -8.83 4.98
N VAL A 70 -14.65 -9.83 4.50
CA VAL A 70 -15.22 -11.12 4.10
C VAL A 70 -15.79 -11.86 5.29
N VAL A 71 -15.06 -11.94 6.40
CA VAL A 71 -15.51 -12.63 7.63
C VAL A 71 -16.74 -11.96 8.23
N LEU A 72 -16.78 -10.62 8.25
CA LEU A 72 -17.97 -9.89 8.73
C LEU A 72 -19.17 -10.12 7.83
N PHE A 73 -19.00 -10.10 6.51
CA PHE A 73 -20.10 -10.33 5.57
C PHE A 73 -20.68 -11.74 5.70
N THR A 74 -19.83 -12.77 5.72
CA THR A 74 -20.28 -14.17 5.84
C THR A 74 -20.86 -14.46 7.22
N GLY A 75 -20.27 -13.91 8.28
CA GLY A 75 -20.79 -14.03 9.64
C GLY A 75 -22.17 -13.40 9.81
N LEU A 76 -22.38 -12.18 9.29
CA LEU A 76 -23.68 -11.52 9.34
C LEU A 76 -24.74 -12.21 8.45
N MET A 77 -24.31 -12.85 7.36
CA MET A 77 -25.19 -13.66 6.53
C MET A 77 -25.62 -14.97 7.20
N ALA A 78 -24.78 -15.53 8.08
CA ALA A 78 -25.03 -16.80 8.74
C ALA A 78 -25.62 -16.67 10.17
N TRP A 79 -25.66 -15.46 10.73
CA TRP A 79 -25.99 -15.20 12.14
C TRP A 79 -27.35 -15.79 12.58
N ASP A 80 -28.35 -15.77 11.71
CA ASP A 80 -29.72 -16.17 12.02
C ASP A 80 -30.17 -17.40 11.18
N GLY A 81 -29.22 -18.21 10.72
CA GLY A 81 -29.48 -19.38 9.86
C GLY A 81 -29.71 -19.02 8.38
N PHE A 82 -30.02 -20.00 7.53
CA PHE A 82 -30.19 -19.81 6.07
C PHE A 82 -31.64 -19.54 5.63
N ASP A 83 -32.44 -18.96 6.52
CA ASP A 83 -33.85 -18.68 6.21
C ASP A 83 -34.00 -17.62 5.11
N VAL A 84 -34.81 -17.95 4.09
CA VAL A 84 -34.98 -17.11 2.89
C VAL A 84 -35.95 -15.96 3.08
N SER A 85 -36.85 -16.06 4.06
CA SER A 85 -37.91 -15.07 4.32
C SER A 85 -37.36 -13.68 4.68
N PHE A 86 -36.18 -13.63 5.32
CA PHE A 86 -35.53 -12.40 5.76
C PHE A 86 -34.28 -12.05 4.93
N ALA A 87 -34.05 -12.76 3.81
CA ALA A 87 -32.82 -12.63 3.02
C ALA A 87 -32.56 -11.19 2.55
N PHE A 88 -33.60 -10.44 2.17
CA PHE A 88 -33.47 -9.05 1.73
C PHE A 88 -33.03 -8.11 2.86
N ASN A 89 -33.67 -8.21 4.03
CA ASN A 89 -33.31 -7.40 5.20
C ASN A 89 -31.89 -7.72 5.70
N ARG A 90 -31.51 -9.01 5.63
CA ARG A 90 -30.16 -9.48 5.97
C ARG A 90 -29.09 -8.97 5.01
N LEU A 91 -29.36 -9.02 3.70
CA LEU A 91 -28.45 -8.50 2.68
C LEU A 91 -28.20 -7.01 2.90
N LEU A 92 -29.24 -6.20 3.16
CA LEU A 92 -29.10 -4.78 3.41
C LEU A 92 -28.30 -4.47 4.68
N HIS A 93 -28.55 -5.18 5.78
CA HIS A 93 -27.76 -5.00 7.01
C HIS A 93 -26.30 -5.44 6.85
N ALA A 94 -26.05 -6.58 6.19
CA ALA A 94 -24.70 -7.08 5.97
C ALA A 94 -23.90 -6.17 5.04
N THR A 95 -24.50 -5.72 3.93
CA THR A 95 -23.85 -4.77 3.01
C THR A 95 -23.64 -3.40 3.65
N GLY A 96 -24.62 -2.88 4.39
CA GLY A 96 -24.50 -1.63 5.12
C GLY A 96 -23.39 -1.66 6.18
N ALA A 97 -23.31 -2.74 6.96
CA ALA A 97 -22.27 -2.92 7.97
C ALA A 97 -20.87 -3.00 7.35
N VAL A 98 -20.71 -3.75 6.25
CA VAL A 98 -19.42 -3.84 5.53
C VAL A 98 -19.00 -2.49 4.99
N VAL A 99 -19.92 -1.75 4.35
CA VAL A 99 -19.63 -0.41 3.82
C VAL A 99 -19.22 0.54 4.95
N ALA A 100 -19.92 0.52 6.09
CA ALA A 100 -19.55 1.34 7.24
C ALA A 100 -18.14 1.01 7.77
N VAL A 101 -17.81 -0.28 7.91
CA VAL A 101 -16.47 -0.71 8.35
C VAL A 101 -15.39 -0.29 7.37
N VAL A 102 -15.62 -0.42 6.06
CA VAL A 102 -14.67 0.02 5.03
C VAL A 102 -14.46 1.53 5.08
N VAL A 103 -15.52 2.31 5.21
CA VAL A 103 -15.43 3.78 5.30
C VAL A 103 -14.68 4.22 6.55
N LEU A 104 -14.95 3.59 7.70
CA LEU A 104 -14.25 3.89 8.95
C LEU A 104 -12.77 3.48 8.89
N ALA A 105 -12.46 2.30 8.35
CA ALA A 105 -11.10 1.83 8.16
C ALA A 105 -10.31 2.73 7.19
N PHE A 106 -10.95 3.15 6.09
CA PHE A 106 -10.38 4.10 5.15
C PHE A 106 -10.15 5.47 5.79
N GLY A 107 -11.11 5.99 6.56
CA GLY A 107 -10.95 7.24 7.30
C GLY A 107 -9.83 7.19 8.35
N TYR A 108 -9.69 6.07 9.06
CA TYR A 108 -8.56 5.83 9.97
C TYR A 108 -7.24 5.76 9.22
N PHE A 109 -7.20 5.04 8.09
CA PHE A 109 -6.01 4.93 7.25
C PHE A 109 -5.58 6.29 6.69
N VAL A 110 -6.51 7.12 6.22
CA VAL A 110 -6.20 8.48 5.73
C VAL A 110 -5.65 9.36 6.85
N ARG A 111 -6.20 9.25 8.07
CA ARG A 111 -5.70 10.02 9.24
C ARG A 111 -4.31 9.58 9.70
N LYS A 112 -4.03 8.28 9.68
CA LYS A 112 -2.73 7.70 10.09
C LYS A 112 -1.72 7.62 8.94
N GLY A 113 -2.18 7.83 7.71
CA GLY A 113 -1.44 7.62 6.46
C GLY A 113 -0.17 8.45 6.33
N SER A 114 0.00 9.52 7.12
CA SER A 114 1.25 10.28 7.19
C SER A 114 2.42 9.47 7.77
N ASP A 115 2.14 8.50 8.64
CA ASP A 115 3.14 7.62 9.26
C ASP A 115 3.32 6.29 8.52
N LEU A 116 2.41 5.97 7.60
CA LEU A 116 2.53 4.81 6.73
C LEU A 116 3.47 5.18 5.57
N ALA A 117 4.55 4.42 5.40
CA ALA A 117 5.45 4.58 4.27
C ALA A 117 4.74 4.20 2.96
N ILE A 118 4.01 5.16 2.38
CA ILE A 118 3.29 5.00 1.10
C ILE A 118 4.25 4.67 -0.05
N ALA A 119 5.47 5.18 0.04
CA ALA A 119 6.58 4.87 -0.85
C ALA A 119 7.70 4.17 -0.06
N ASN A 120 8.34 3.20 -0.69
CA ASN A 120 9.58 2.61 -0.24
C ASN A 120 10.69 3.68 -0.34
N ARG A 121 10.91 4.41 0.76
CA ARG A 121 11.94 5.46 0.81
C ARG A 121 13.31 4.81 1.07
N PRO A 122 14.40 5.34 0.49
CA PRO A 122 15.74 4.87 0.80
C PRO A 122 16.00 5.01 2.30
N MET A 123 16.55 3.94 2.86
CA MET A 123 16.86 3.78 4.26
C MET A 123 18.25 4.33 4.61
N PHE A 124 19.20 4.27 3.67
CA PHE A 124 20.57 4.76 3.87
C PHE A 124 20.75 6.21 3.45
N ARG A 125 19.94 7.13 3.98
CA ARG A 125 20.12 8.55 3.65
C ARG A 125 21.41 9.10 4.27
N PRO A 126 22.22 9.86 3.51
CA PRO A 126 23.32 10.63 4.08
C PRO A 126 22.75 11.62 5.11
N GLU A 127 23.31 11.65 6.31
CA GLU A 127 22.91 12.59 7.37
C GLU A 127 23.57 13.96 7.24
N ASP A 128 24.23 14.20 6.11
CA ASP A 128 25.18 15.29 5.90
C ASP A 128 24.54 16.70 5.89
N GLY A 129 23.26 16.85 6.26
CA GLY A 129 22.52 18.12 6.15
C GLY A 129 22.33 18.60 4.71
N CYS A 130 22.96 17.95 3.73
CA CYS A 130 22.85 18.16 2.29
C CYS A 130 21.61 17.49 1.70
N ALA A 131 20.48 17.50 2.42
CA ALA A 131 19.22 17.61 1.70
C ALA A 131 19.32 18.97 1.00
N THR A 132 19.53 18.96 -0.31
CA THR A 132 19.53 20.19 -1.10
C THR A 132 18.25 20.94 -0.74
N THR A 133 18.40 22.01 0.04
CA THR A 133 17.39 23.04 0.13
C THR A 133 17.30 23.56 -1.29
N TRP A 134 16.30 23.08 -2.03
CA TRP A 134 15.92 23.70 -3.29
C TRP A 134 15.46 25.10 -2.89
N LYS A 135 16.33 26.09 -3.12
CA LYS A 135 15.96 27.50 -3.09
C LYS A 135 14.88 27.78 -4.13
#